data_AF-A0A1L3F1P2-F1
#
_entry.id   AF-A0A1L3F1P2-F1
#
_cell.length_a   1.000
_cell.length_b   1.000
_cell.length_c   1.000
_cell.angle_alpha   90.00
_cell.angle_beta   90.00
_cell.angle_gamma   90.00
#
_symmetry.space_group_name_H-M   'P 1'
#
loop_
_entity.id
_entity.type
_entity.pdbx_description
1 polymer ?
#
loop_
_entity_poly.entity_id
_entity_poly.type
_entity_poly.pdbx_seq_one_letter_code
_entity_poly.pdbx_strand_id
1 'polypeptide(L)' 'MIFQAIDNIRRSNIRYLLTTTYPAGRNRAIRTGDFFSIDLSAPPYNFPPPIKVLDDYVPPFDRRQLALWEIESLRKA' A
#
# COMPACT_ATOMS: atom_id res chain seq x y z
N MET A 1 15.51 -0.02 2.17
CA MET A 1 14.84 -1.31 1.94
C MET A 1 13.43 -1.13 1.36
N ILE A 2 12.44 -0.57 2.07
CA ILE A 2 11.05 -0.50 1.54
C ILE A 2 10.90 0.33 0.25
N PHE A 3 11.51 1.52 0.19
CA PHE A 3 11.44 2.37 -1.02
C PHE A 3 12.12 1.73 -2.23
N GLN A 4 13.20 0.97 -2.02
CA GLN A 4 13.85 0.22 -3.10
C GLN A 4 12.93 -0.87 -3.66
N ALA A 5 12.13 -1.53 -2.81
CA ALA A 5 11.13 -2.49 -3.28
C ALA A 5 10.04 -1.80 -4.12
N ILE A 6 9.57 -0.63 -3.69
CA ILE A 6 8.59 0.17 -4.43
C ILE A 6 9.18 0.60 -5.79
N ASP A 7 10.43 1.06 -5.82
CA ASP A 7 11.12 1.44 -7.06
C ASP A 7 11.30 0.26 -8.02
N ASN A 8 11.60 -0.93 -7.49
CA ASN A 8 11.68 -2.15 -8.29
C ASN A 8 10.32 -2.52 -8.90
N ILE A 9 9.24 -2.40 -8.12
CA ILE A 9 7.87 -2.62 -8.61
C ILE A 9 7.54 -1.61 -9.72
N ARG A 10 7.84 -0.32 -9.50
CA ARG A 10 7.65 0.75 -10.50
C ARG A 10 8.43 0.48 -11.79
N ARG A 11 9.61 -0.13 -11.74
CA ARG A 11 10.43 -0.46 -12.93
C ARG A 11 10.04 -1.75 -13.64
N SER A 12 9.25 -2.61 -13.00
CA SER A 12 8.82 -3.88 -13.60
C SER A 12 7.86 -3.66 -14.78
N ASN A 13 7.69 -4.67 -15.63
CA ASN A 13 6.76 -4.66 -16.77
C ASN A 13 5.35 -5.18 -16.41
N ILE A 14 4.97 -5.13 -15.13
CA ILE A 14 3.63 -5.53 -14.70
C ILE A 14 2.66 -4.37 -14.89
N ARG A 15 1.41 -4.67 -15.24
CA ARG A 15 0.39 -3.65 -15.43
C ARG A 15 -0.24 -3.18 -14.12
N TYR A 16 -0.42 -4.11 -13.17
CA TYR A 16 -1.13 -3.85 -11.94
C TYR A 16 -0.35 -4.34 -10.72
N LEU A 17 -0.53 -3.62 -9.61
CA LEU A 17 -0.13 -4.04 -8.27
C LEU A 17 -1.39 -4.26 -7.44
N LEU A 18 -1.63 -5.50 -7.00
CA LEU A 18 -2.63 -5.80 -5.98
C LEU A 18 -1.89 -6.00 -4.65
N THR A 19 -2.16 -5.16 -3.66
CA THR A 19 -1.54 -5.29 -2.34
C THR A 19 -2.46 -4.80 -1.24
N THR A 20 -2.12 -5.16 0.00
CA THR A 20 -2.87 -4.78 1.18
C THR A 20 -2.58 -3.33 1.58
N THR A 21 -3.63 -2.60 1.97
CA THR A 21 -3.53 -1.27 2.61
C THR A 21 -4.58 -1.12 3.71
N TYR A 22 -4.34 -0.20 4.63
CA TYR A 22 -5.24 0.17 5.71
C TYR A 22 -5.50 1.68 5.59
N PRO A 23 -6.65 2.12 5.04
CA PRO A 23 -6.93 3.56 4.82
C PRO A 23 -7.00 4.41 6.09
N ALA A 24 -7.12 3.79 7.26
CA ALA A 24 -7.05 4.45 8.56
C ALA A 24 -5.73 4.14 9.30
N GLY A 25 -4.77 3.51 8.61
CA GLY A 25 -3.46 3.17 9.12
C GLY A 25 -2.62 4.41 9.37
N ARG A 26 -1.61 4.27 10.23
CA ARG A 26 -0.67 5.35 10.55
C ARG A 26 0.75 4.89 10.29
N ASN A 27 1.32 5.40 9.20
CA ASN A 27 2.70 5.12 8.86
C ASN A 27 3.64 5.67 9.92
N ARG A 28 4.53 4.81 10.42
CA ARG A 28 5.50 5.16 11.46
C ARG A 28 6.72 4.25 11.38
N ALA A 29 7.83 4.71 11.95
CA ALA A 29 8.92 3.80 12.28
C ALA A 29 8.47 2.82 13.36
N ILE A 30 8.92 1.57 13.26
CA ILE A 30 8.65 0.53 14.23
C ILE A 30 9.95 -0.17 14.63
N ARG A 31 9.92 -0.86 15.77
CA ARG A 31 11.02 -1.73 16.19
C ARG A 31 10.97 -3.03 15.40
N THR A 32 12.12 -3.65 15.16
CA THR A 32 12.18 -4.96 14.50
C THR A 32 11.33 -5.98 15.26
N GLY A 33 10.44 -6.67 14.54
CA GLY A 33 9.51 -7.66 15.11
C GLY A 33 8.14 -7.11 15.50
N ASP A 34 7.94 -5.79 15.41
CA ASP A 34 6.64 -5.15 15.66
C ASP A 34 5.79 -5.07 14.37
N PHE A 35 4.54 -4.65 14.52
CA PHE A 35 3.58 -4.47 13.43
C PHE A 35 2.90 -3.09 13.49
N PHE A 36 2.51 -2.57 12.32
CA PHE A 36 1.63 -1.42 12.21
C PHE A 36 0.78 -1.49 10.94
N SER A 37 -0.44 -0.96 11.02
CA SER A 37 -1.34 -0.79 9.88
C SER A 37 -0.77 0.28 8.94
N ILE A 38 -0.41 -0.13 7.72
CA ILE A 38 0.19 0.73 6.69
C ILE A 38 -0.89 1.33 5.80
N ASP A 39 -0.90 2.65 5.66
CA ASP A 39 -1.67 3.34 4.64
C ASP A 39 -0.76 3.70 3.46
N LEU A 40 -0.91 3.00 2.33
CA LEU A 40 -0.10 3.25 1.15
C LEU A 40 -0.39 4.59 0.47
N SER A 41 -1.57 5.18 0.70
CA SER A 41 -1.92 6.49 0.13
C SER A 41 -1.41 7.66 0.97
N ALA A 42 -1.09 7.44 2.25
CA ALA A 42 -0.52 8.46 3.12
C ALA A 42 1.01 8.59 2.99
N PRO A 43 1.60 9.71 3.45
CA PRO A 43 3.05 9.83 3.58
C PRO A 43 3.63 8.70 4.45
N PRO A 44 4.82 8.17 4.11
CA PRO A 44 5.71 8.63 3.06
C PRO A 44 5.53 7.91 1.71
N TYR A 45 4.55 7.00 1.58
CA TYR A 45 4.39 6.17 0.38
C TYR A 45 3.63 6.89 -0.73
N ASN A 46 2.62 7.69 -0.37
CA ASN A 46 1.90 8.61 -1.26
C ASN A 46 1.40 7.96 -2.56
N PHE A 47 0.94 6.71 -2.51
CA PHE A 47 0.32 6.08 -3.67
C PHE A 47 -0.94 6.86 -4.05
N PRO A 48 -1.21 7.05 -5.36
CA PRO A 48 -2.49 7.58 -5.81
C PRO A 48 -3.65 6.69 -5.35
N PRO A 49 -4.90 7.19 -5.43
CA PRO A 49 -6.07 6.37 -5.13
C PRO A 49 -6.07 5.05 -5.92
N PRO A 50 -6.42 3.91 -5.29
CA PRO A 50 -6.52 2.63 -5.98
C PRO A 50 -7.65 2.62 -7.00
N ILE A 51 -7.47 1.88 -8.10
CA ILE A 51 -8.49 1.73 -9.16
C ILE A 51 -9.59 0.75 -8.77
N LYS A 52 -9.32 -0.17 -7.84
CA LYS A 52 -10.31 -1.10 -7.27
C LYS A 52 -9.91 -1.49 -5.86
N VAL A 53 -10.91 -1.73 -5.03
CA VAL A 53 -10.72 -2.12 -3.63
C VAL A 53 -11.66 -3.28 -3.29
N LEU A 54 -11.15 -4.23 -2.50
CA LEU A 54 -11.92 -5.27 -1.84
C LEU A 54 -11.72 -5.10 -0.34
N ASP A 55 -12.82 -4.98 0.41
CA ASP A 55 -12.76 -5.02 1.87
C ASP A 55 -12.40 -6.45 2.31
N ASP A 56 -11.27 -6.57 3.00
CA ASP A 56 -10.65 -7.84 3.39
C ASP A 56 -10.39 -7.84 4.90
N TYR A 57 -11.45 -7.63 5.66
CA TYR A 57 -11.41 -7.61 7.11
C TYR A 57 -12.73 -8.15 7.69
N VAL A 58 -12.68 -8.50 8.97
CA VAL A 58 -13.86 -8.87 9.76
C VAL A 58 -13.80 -8.10 11.08
N PRO A 59 -14.93 -7.57 11.60
CA PRO A 59 -14.95 -6.98 12.93
C PRO A 59 -14.45 -7.95 14.00
N PRO A 60 -13.71 -7.48 15.03
CA PRO A 60 -13.42 -6.07 15.35
C PRO A 60 -12.10 -5.54 14.76
N PHE A 61 -11.49 -6.23 13.80
CA PHE A 61 -10.18 -5.85 13.27
C PHE A 61 -10.23 -4.57 12.42
N ASP A 62 -9.09 -3.88 12.34
CA ASP A 62 -8.90 -2.71 11.48
C ASP A 62 -9.36 -3.00 10.05
N ARG A 63 -9.89 -1.97 9.38
CA ARG A 63 -10.33 -2.05 7.98
C ARG A 63 -9.14 -2.28 7.04
N ARG A 64 -8.77 -3.55 6.88
CA ARG A 64 -7.83 -4.05 5.89
C ARG A 64 -8.51 -4.14 4.54
N GLN A 65 -7.79 -3.73 3.50
CA GLN A 65 -8.26 -3.77 2.13
C GLN A 65 -7.23 -4.41 1.22
N LEU A 66 -7.70 -5.19 0.25
CA LEU A 66 -6.92 -5.52 -0.95
C LEU A 66 -7.21 -4.45 -2.00
N ALA A 67 -6.21 -3.65 -2.32
CA ALA A 67 -6.34 -2.54 -3.25
C ALA A 67 -5.48 -2.77 -4.49
N LEU A 68 -6.05 -2.44 -5.65
CA LEU A 68 -5.45 -2.60 -6.96
C LEU A 68 -4.99 -1.23 -7.46
N TRP A 69 -3.74 -1.12 -7.87
CA TRP A 69 -3.16 0.06 -8.51
C TRP A 69 -2.68 -0.27 -9.91
N GLU A 70 -2.75 0.71 -10.80
CA GLU A 70 -2.05 0.67 -12.08
C GLU A 70 -0.61 1.16 -11.87
N ILE A 71 0.39 0.44 -12.40
CA ILE A 71 1.79 0.82 -12.22
C ILE A 71 2.11 2.20 -12.84
N GLU A 72 1.48 2.53 -13.96
CA GLU A 72 1.64 3.84 -14.60
C GLU A 72 1.25 5.01 -13.70
N SER A 73 0.22 4.86 -12.85
CA SER A 73 -0.14 5.92 -11.89
C SER A 73 0.87 6.02 -10.75
N LEU A 74 1.49 4.89 -10.35
CA LEU A 74 2.56 4.89 -9.36
C LEU A 74 3.86 5.54 -9.85
N ARG A 75 4.11 5.56 -11.17
CA ARG A 75 5.31 6.19 -11.78
C ARG A 75 5.23 7.72 -11.84
N LYS A 76 4.02 8.27 -11.88
CA LYS A 76 3.74 9.71 -11.99
C LYS A 76 3.70 10.42 -10.62
N ALA A 77 3.72 9.65 -9.53
CA ALA A 77 3.65 10.11 -8.15
C ALA A 77 5.03 10.27 -7.51
#